data_AF-A0A6G8C4C5-F1
#
_entry.id   AF-A0A6G8C4C5-F1
#
_cell.length_a   1.000
_cell.length_b   1.000
_cell.length_c   1.000
_cell.angle_alpha   90.00
_cell.angle_beta   90.00
_cell.angle_gamma   90.00
#
_symmetry.space_group_name_H-M   'P 1'
#
loop_
_entity.id
_entity.type
_entity.pdbx_description
1 polymer ?
#
loop_
_entity_poly.entity_id
_entity_poly.type
_entity_poly.pdbx_seq_one_letter_code
_entity_poly.pdbx_strand_id
1 'polypeptide(L)'
;MAALGCQAPLYRNELERLKREAVTTQNPQLLSFVGDAYRNPRSGLGDMGQAYRWYLMAAVRGDPLAMQRLSEMNRKGIGVPKDNVKAMGYARLVQRMSQPGGATQPNVLSMINELGDEMAVEEVALAERFAGQLQERIRREGSLDGAADAGGSVGSLTVTPERGLPGVPQPAAPKASAPGSTVPGSTLPGVPVQRAP
;
A
#
# COMPACT_ATOMS: atom_id res chain seq x y z
N MET A 1 22.96 -34.38 17.14
CA MET A 1 21.60 -33.79 17.20
C MET A 1 21.49 -32.76 16.10
N ALA A 2 20.90 -33.13 14.95
CA ALA A 2 20.67 -32.22 13.85
C ALA A 2 19.49 -31.30 14.23
N ALA A 3 19.79 -30.05 14.58
CA ALA A 3 18.75 -29.04 14.63
C ALA A 3 18.21 -28.91 13.20
N LEU A 4 16.94 -29.21 13.01
CA LEU A 4 16.16 -28.83 11.84
C LEU A 4 16.20 -27.30 11.75
N GLY A 5 17.29 -26.79 11.19
CA GLY A 5 17.50 -25.37 10.94
C GLY A 5 16.44 -24.96 9.95
N CYS A 6 15.43 -24.24 10.44
CA CYS A 6 14.43 -23.61 9.60
C CYS A 6 15.12 -22.98 8.39
N GLN A 7 14.61 -23.31 7.21
CA GLN A 7 15.18 -23.04 5.89
C GLN A 7 15.55 -21.56 5.68
N ALA A 8 16.70 -21.13 6.18
CA ALA A 8 17.19 -19.75 6.02
C ALA A 8 17.22 -19.30 4.54
N PRO A 9 17.56 -20.15 3.55
CA PRO A 9 17.45 -19.80 2.14
C PRO A 9 16.01 -19.60 1.66
N LEU A 10 15.05 -20.41 2.12
CA LEU A 10 13.64 -20.25 1.72
C LEU A 10 13.02 -19.00 2.33
N TYR A 11 13.34 -18.69 3.58
CA TYR A 11 12.85 -17.47 4.24
C TYR A 11 13.39 -16.21 3.54
N ARG A 12 14.64 -16.24 3.07
CA ARG A 12 15.23 -15.15 2.29
C ARG A 12 14.57 -14.96 0.92
N ASN A 13 14.33 -16.06 0.20
CA ASN A 13 13.67 -16.00 -1.11
C ASN A 13 12.22 -15.48 -1.00
N GLU A 14 11.48 -15.95 0.01
CA GLU A 14 10.11 -15.48 0.25
C GLU A 14 10.09 -14.01 0.67
N LEU A 15 11.04 -13.57 1.52
CA LEU A 15 11.15 -12.15 1.88
C LEU A 15 11.44 -11.28 0.65
N GLU A 16 12.30 -11.71 -0.27
CA GLU A 16 12.58 -10.95 -1.50
C GLU A 16 11.35 -10.87 -2.42
N ARG A 17 10.57 -11.95 -2.53
CA ARG A 17 9.29 -11.93 -3.25
C ARG A 17 8.32 -10.94 -2.59
N LEU A 18 8.14 -11.05 -1.28
CA LEU A 18 7.26 -10.18 -0.49
C LEU A 18 7.66 -8.70 -0.62
N LYS A 19 8.96 -8.39 -0.58
CA LYS A 19 9.47 -7.03 -0.78
C LYS A 19 9.08 -6.46 -2.14
N ARG A 20 9.22 -7.25 -3.21
CA ARG A 20 8.82 -6.81 -4.57
C ARG A 20 7.32 -6.54 -4.62
N GLU A 21 6.52 -7.45 -4.07
CA GLU A 21 5.06 -7.31 -4.04
C GLU A 21 4.63 -6.08 -3.22
N ALA A 22 5.21 -5.89 -2.02
CA ALA A 22 4.92 -4.76 -1.15
C ALA A 22 5.24 -3.41 -1.81
N VAL A 23 6.35 -3.32 -2.53
CA VAL A 23 6.73 -2.09 -3.26
C VAL A 23 5.89 -1.88 -4.51
N THR A 24 5.52 -2.96 -5.21
CA THR A 24 4.73 -2.87 -6.46
C THR A 24 3.28 -2.48 -6.17
N THR A 25 2.67 -3.12 -5.19
CA THR A 25 1.28 -2.85 -4.79
C THR A 25 1.16 -1.64 -3.87
N GLN A 26 2.28 -1.21 -3.28
CA GLN A 26 2.32 -0.18 -2.26
C GLN A 26 1.36 -0.43 -1.08
N ASN A 27 1.01 -1.69 -0.83
CA ASN A 27 0.05 -2.04 0.20
C ASN A 27 0.65 -1.79 1.60
N PRO A 28 0.03 -0.92 2.44
CA PRO A 28 0.53 -0.59 3.77
C PRO A 28 0.74 -1.83 4.67
N GLN A 29 -0.17 -2.81 4.60
CA GLN A 29 -0.07 -4.02 5.42
C GLN A 29 1.09 -4.92 5.00
N LEU A 30 1.34 -5.05 3.68
CA LEU A 30 2.48 -5.81 3.18
C LEU A 30 3.80 -5.13 3.54
N LEU A 31 3.88 -3.80 3.48
CA LEU A 31 5.05 -3.03 3.90
C LEU A 31 5.35 -3.26 5.39
N SER A 32 4.34 -3.26 6.26
CA SER A 32 4.51 -3.63 7.68
C SER A 32 4.92 -5.07 7.89
N PHE A 33 4.38 -6.00 7.10
CA PHE A 33 4.74 -7.40 7.21
C PHE A 33 6.23 -7.64 6.86
N VAL A 34 6.76 -6.93 5.85
CA VAL A 34 8.20 -6.91 5.56
C VAL A 34 8.98 -6.36 6.76
N GLY A 35 8.51 -5.27 7.38
CA GLY A 35 9.10 -4.73 8.60
C GLY A 35 9.16 -5.75 9.75
N ASP A 36 8.08 -6.51 9.96
CA ASP A 36 8.00 -7.56 10.97
C ASP A 36 8.99 -8.71 10.73
N ALA A 37 9.26 -9.06 9.46
CA ALA A 37 10.26 -10.06 9.10
C ALA A 37 11.68 -9.64 9.50
N TYR A 38 12.01 -8.35 9.34
CA TYR A 38 13.28 -7.76 9.78
C TYR A 38 13.33 -7.51 11.30
N ARG A 39 12.20 -7.27 11.96
CA ARG A 39 12.15 -7.08 13.42
C ARG A 39 12.46 -8.38 14.17
N ASN A 40 12.19 -9.54 13.57
CA ASN A 40 12.36 -10.83 14.24
C ASN A 40 13.81 -11.34 14.10
N PRO A 41 14.65 -11.32 15.15
CA PRO A 41 16.03 -11.81 15.05
C PRO A 41 16.12 -13.32 14.78
N ARG A 42 15.04 -14.08 15.04
CA ARG A 42 15.00 -15.53 14.79
C ARG A 42 14.81 -15.89 13.32
N SER A 43 14.53 -14.92 12.45
CA SER A 43 14.40 -15.15 11.00
C SER A 43 15.75 -15.35 10.29
N GLY A 44 16.88 -15.10 10.98
CA GLY A 44 18.20 -15.05 10.35
C GLY A 44 18.40 -13.81 9.46
N LEU A 45 17.40 -12.94 9.36
CA LEU A 45 17.39 -11.70 8.58
C LEU A 45 17.13 -10.47 9.48
N GLY A 46 17.27 -10.62 10.80
CA GLY A 46 16.96 -9.57 11.76
C GLY A 46 17.82 -8.32 11.58
N ASP A 47 17.19 -7.20 11.23
CA ASP A 47 17.82 -5.88 11.12
C ASP A 47 16.79 -4.82 11.51
N MET A 48 16.95 -4.25 12.72
CA MET A 48 16.02 -3.27 13.25
C MET A 48 16.03 -1.95 12.45
N GLY A 49 17.14 -1.60 11.80
CA GLY A 49 17.22 -0.42 10.94
C GLY A 49 16.43 -0.62 9.65
N GLN A 50 16.48 -1.82 9.05
CA GLN A 50 15.60 -2.19 7.94
C GLN A 50 14.13 -2.18 8.37
N ALA A 51 13.80 -2.82 9.50
CA ALA A 51 12.44 -2.84 10.02
C ALA A 51 11.87 -1.41 10.15
N TYR A 52 12.65 -0.49 10.72
CA TYR A 52 12.29 0.92 10.83
C TYR A 52 11.94 1.55 9.47
N ARG A 53 12.78 1.35 8.45
CA ARG A 53 12.55 1.89 7.10
C ARG A 53 11.27 1.34 6.46
N TRP A 54 11.00 0.06 6.62
CA TRP A 54 9.77 -0.55 6.10
C TRP A 54 8.53 -0.02 6.80
N TYR A 55 8.56 0.14 8.13
CA TYR A 55 7.47 0.78 8.84
C TYR A 55 7.27 2.24 8.45
N LEU A 56 8.33 3.02 8.17
CA LEU A 56 8.18 4.38 7.66
C LEU A 56 7.37 4.40 6.35
N MET A 57 7.66 3.48 5.43
CA MET A 57 6.94 3.38 4.15
C MET A 57 5.47 3.00 4.32
N ALA A 58 5.16 2.14 5.30
CA ALA A 58 3.79 1.77 5.65
C ALA A 58 3.03 2.91 6.36
N ALA A 59 3.71 3.62 7.27
CA ALA A 59 3.12 4.70 8.05
C ALA A 59 2.72 5.91 7.19
N VAL A 60 3.50 6.29 6.18
CA VAL A 60 3.11 7.37 5.25
C VAL A 60 1.88 7.03 4.41
N ARG A 61 1.51 5.74 4.33
CA ARG A 61 0.30 5.22 3.70
C ARG A 61 -0.83 4.92 4.69
N GLY A 62 -0.68 5.40 5.93
CA GLY A 62 -1.74 5.33 6.93
C GLY A 62 -1.85 4.02 7.67
N ASP A 63 -0.84 3.13 7.64
CA ASP A 63 -0.89 1.90 8.44
C ASP A 63 -0.78 2.17 9.95
N PRO A 64 -1.84 1.94 10.75
CA PRO A 64 -1.78 2.17 12.19
C PRO A 64 -0.82 1.19 12.90
N LEU A 65 -0.65 -0.02 12.38
CA LEU A 65 0.28 -1.01 12.95
C LEU A 65 1.72 -0.51 12.82
N ALA A 66 2.10 -0.02 11.63
CA ALA A 66 3.43 0.54 11.39
C ALA A 66 3.72 1.72 12.33
N MET A 67 2.77 2.64 12.48
CA MET A 67 2.92 3.79 13.37
C MET A 67 3.09 3.36 14.83
N GLN A 68 2.34 2.36 15.29
CA GLN A 68 2.52 1.79 16.62
C GLN A 68 3.94 1.21 16.79
N ARG A 69 4.46 0.49 15.79
CA ARG A 69 5.84 -0.03 15.82
C ARG A 69 6.87 1.09 15.84
N LEU A 70 6.71 2.11 15.01
CA LEU A 70 7.58 3.28 14.98
C LEU A 70 7.55 4.04 16.31
N SER A 71 6.38 4.16 16.94
CA SER A 71 6.23 4.77 18.26
C SER A 71 7.07 4.03 19.30
N GLU A 72 6.94 2.70 19.36
CA GLU A 72 7.72 1.86 20.26
C GLU A 72 9.22 1.93 19.99
N MET A 73 9.63 1.85 18.72
CA MET A 73 11.03 1.88 18.31
C MET A 73 11.69 3.21 18.65
N ASN A 74 11.03 4.34 18.41
CA ASN A 74 11.55 5.66 18.76
C ASN A 74 11.59 5.86 20.28
N ARG A 75 10.60 5.38 21.05
CA ARG A 75 10.62 5.49 22.52
C ARG A 75 11.75 4.70 23.15
N LYS A 76 12.01 3.50 22.64
CA LYS A 76 13.03 2.58 23.17
C LYS A 76 14.41 2.75 22.54
N GLY A 77 14.53 3.50 21.44
CA GLY A 77 15.76 3.61 20.67
C GLY A 77 16.19 2.30 19.99
N ILE A 78 15.23 1.52 19.48
CA ILE A 78 15.50 0.23 18.82
C ILE A 78 15.71 0.46 17.33
N GLY A 79 16.92 0.19 16.83
CA GLY A 79 17.27 0.36 15.41
C GLY A 79 17.44 1.82 14.96
N VAL A 80 17.11 2.77 15.84
CA VAL A 80 17.26 4.22 15.68
C VAL A 80 17.57 4.87 17.03
N PRO A 81 18.16 6.07 17.08
CA PRO A 81 18.28 6.84 18.32
C PRO A 81 16.91 7.08 18.97
N LYS A 82 16.88 7.14 20.30
CA LYS A 82 15.65 7.46 21.05
C LYS A 82 15.15 8.86 20.66
N ASP A 83 13.86 8.96 20.37
CA ASP A 83 13.17 10.20 19.97
C ASP A 83 11.73 10.20 20.49
N ASN A 84 11.54 10.76 21.68
CA ASN A 84 10.23 10.79 22.34
C ASN A 84 9.20 11.65 21.56
N VAL A 85 9.65 12.70 20.86
CA VAL A 85 8.79 13.57 20.05
C VAL A 85 8.16 12.76 18.91
N LYS A 86 8.97 12.01 18.15
CA LYS A 86 8.42 11.11 17.12
C LYS A 86 7.57 10.01 17.72
N ALA A 87 7.98 9.44 18.85
CA ALA A 87 7.24 8.37 19.50
C ALA A 87 5.81 8.80 19.87
N MET A 88 5.68 9.95 20.56
CA MET A 88 4.41 10.57 20.91
C MET A 88 3.62 10.93 19.64
N GLY A 89 4.28 11.52 18.64
CA GLY A 89 3.63 11.96 17.42
C GLY A 89 2.96 10.83 16.64
N TYR A 90 3.64 9.68 16.49
CA TYR A 90 3.03 8.48 15.90
C TYR A 90 1.86 7.95 16.74
N ALA A 91 2.00 7.92 18.08
CA ALA A 91 0.94 7.43 18.97
C ALA A 91 -0.32 8.30 18.90
N ARG A 92 -0.15 9.63 18.91
CA ARG A 92 -1.23 10.61 18.73
C ARG A 92 -1.93 10.45 17.39
N LEU A 93 -1.17 10.22 16.32
CA LEU A 93 -1.78 10.00 15.01
C LEU A 93 -2.64 8.73 14.98
N VAL A 94 -2.14 7.62 15.55
CA VAL A 94 -2.93 6.38 15.69
C VAL A 94 -4.20 6.60 16.50
N GLN A 95 -4.11 7.35 17.61
CA GLN A 95 -5.27 7.72 18.42
C GLN A 95 -6.32 8.49 17.60
N ARG A 96 -5.89 9.50 16.81
CA ARG A 96 -6.79 10.32 15.98
C ARG A 96 -7.43 9.54 14.83
N MET A 97 -6.71 8.59 14.24
CA MET A 97 -7.22 7.75 13.15
C MET A 97 -8.11 6.60 13.64
N SER A 98 -8.07 6.29 14.94
CA SER A 98 -9.03 5.35 15.54
C SER A 98 -10.43 5.96 15.43
N GLN A 99 -11.37 5.23 14.82
CA GLN A 99 -12.73 5.73 14.54
C GLN A 99 -13.40 6.31 15.80
N PRO A 100 -14.24 7.35 15.70
CA PRO A 100 -15.10 7.74 16.81
C PRO A 100 -16.03 6.56 17.16
N GLY A 101 -15.80 5.94 18.32
CA GLY A 101 -16.48 4.72 18.78
C GLY A 101 -15.68 3.42 18.64
N GLY A 102 -14.55 3.45 17.93
CA GLY A 102 -13.56 2.36 17.94
C GLY A 102 -12.62 2.48 19.12
N ALA A 103 -12.34 1.37 19.81
CA ALA A 103 -11.38 1.37 20.91
C ALA A 103 -9.97 1.66 20.36
N THR A 104 -9.37 2.79 20.79
CA THR A 104 -7.93 2.99 20.62
C THR A 104 -7.20 1.84 21.32
N GLN A 105 -6.18 1.27 20.69
CA GLN A 105 -5.44 0.17 21.32
C GLN A 105 -4.88 0.62 22.68
N PRO A 106 -5.05 -0.17 23.76
CA PRO A 106 -4.65 0.23 25.12
C PRO A 106 -3.16 0.57 25.19
N ASN A 107 -2.34 -0.11 24.40
CA ASN A 107 -0.90 0.11 24.32
C ASN A 107 -0.56 1.53 23.80
N VAL A 108 -1.37 2.09 22.90
CA VAL A 108 -1.17 3.45 22.35
C VAL A 108 -1.55 4.49 23.39
N LEU A 109 -2.65 4.29 24.13
CA LEU A 109 -3.04 5.19 25.21
C LEU A 109 -2.03 5.21 26.35
N SER A 110 -1.51 4.03 26.74
CA SER A 110 -0.42 3.93 27.74
C SER A 110 0.80 4.73 27.30
N MET A 111 1.20 4.58 26.02
CA MET A 111 2.34 5.32 25.45
C MET A 111 2.15 6.83 25.52
N ILE A 112 0.93 7.32 25.21
CA ILE A 112 0.61 8.75 25.24
C ILE A 112 0.65 9.29 26.67
N ASN A 113 0.13 8.54 27.64
CA ASN A 113 0.15 8.97 29.04
C ASN A 113 1.57 8.95 29.60
N GLU A 114 2.31 7.85 29.42
CA GLU A 114 3.70 7.70 29.86
C GLU A 114 4.59 8.83 29.30
N LEU A 115 4.54 9.07 27.99
CA LEU A 115 5.32 10.12 27.37
C LEU A 115 4.82 11.52 27.75
N GLY A 116 3.52 11.68 28.01
CA GLY A 116 2.94 12.96 28.42
C GLY A 116 3.40 13.39 29.81
N ASP A 117 3.63 12.44 30.71
CA ASP A 117 4.15 12.68 32.06
C ASP A 117 5.66 12.97 32.05
N GLU A 118 6.39 12.45 31.06
CA GLU A 118 7.85 12.60 30.95
C GLU A 118 8.30 13.81 30.12
N MET A 119 7.55 14.19 29.07
CA MET A 119 7.99 15.18 28.08
C MET A 119 7.70 16.62 28.49
N ALA A 120 8.54 17.55 28.04
CA ALA A 120 8.25 18.97 28.18
C ALA A 120 7.05 19.38 27.31
N VAL A 121 6.30 20.41 27.74
CA VAL A 121 5.14 20.93 27.00
C VAL A 121 5.50 21.31 25.55
N GLU A 122 6.69 21.85 25.33
CA GLU A 122 7.18 22.19 23.99
C GLU A 122 7.43 20.94 23.12
N GLU A 123 7.96 19.87 23.69
CA GLU A 123 8.19 18.60 22.99
C GLU A 123 6.86 17.94 22.63
N VAL A 124 5.86 18.01 23.52
CA VAL A 124 4.50 17.56 23.22
C VAL A 124 3.91 18.37 22.06
N ALA A 125 4.10 19.70 22.06
CA ALA A 125 3.65 20.53 20.94
C ALA A 125 4.33 20.17 19.61
N LEU A 126 5.63 19.83 19.63
CA LEU A 126 6.34 19.31 18.45
C LEU A 126 5.77 17.97 17.98
N ALA A 127 5.41 17.08 18.90
CA ALA A 127 4.79 15.79 18.58
C ALA A 127 3.42 15.96 17.93
N GLU A 128 2.59 16.88 18.43
CA GLU A 128 1.28 17.20 17.83
C GLU A 128 1.42 17.77 16.41
N ARG A 129 2.42 18.63 16.19
CA ARG A 129 2.74 19.17 14.85
C ARG A 129 3.18 18.06 13.91
N PHE A 130 4.06 17.17 14.36
CA PHE A 130 4.48 16.00 13.60
C PHE A 130 3.28 15.14 13.19
N ALA A 131 2.40 14.82 14.14
CA ALA A 131 1.20 14.03 13.89
C ALA A 131 0.29 14.69 12.83
N GLY A 132 0.07 16.00 12.94
CA GLY A 132 -0.74 16.77 11.98
C GLY A 132 -0.14 16.80 10.57
N GLN A 133 1.17 16.99 10.45
CA GLN A 133 1.86 17.00 9.15
C GLN A 133 1.78 15.63 8.47
N LEU A 134 2.01 14.55 9.23
CA LEU A 134 1.93 13.20 8.69
C LEU A 134 0.49 12.83 8.31
N GLN A 135 -0.51 13.23 9.09
CA GLN A 135 -1.92 13.03 8.77
C GLN A 135 -2.30 13.69 7.44
N GLU A 136 -1.88 14.94 7.23
CA GLU A 136 -2.15 15.65 5.99
C GLU A 136 -1.44 15.00 4.79
N ARG A 137 -0.22 14.50 5.00
CA ARG A 137 0.49 13.74 3.97
C ARG A 137 -0.26 12.47 3.58
N ILE A 138 -0.71 11.68 4.54
CA ILE A 138 -1.49 10.45 4.29
C ILE A 138 -2.77 10.77 3.51
N ARG A 139 -3.49 11.84 3.91
CA ARG A 139 -4.70 12.30 3.23
C ARG A 139 -4.42 12.67 1.77
N ARG A 140 -3.31 13.37 1.51
CA ARG A 140 -2.91 13.78 0.15
C ARG A 140 -2.51 12.57 -0.71
N GLU A 141 -1.68 11.66 -0.18
CA GLU A 141 -1.28 10.45 -0.90
C GLU A 141 -2.49 9.56 -1.22
N GLY A 142 -3.42 9.37 -0.27
CA GLY A 142 -4.65 8.63 -0.52
C GLY A 142 -5.58 9.27 -1.57
N SER A 143 -5.54 10.60 -1.73
CA SER A 143 -6.28 11.29 -2.79
C SER A 143 -5.66 11.08 -4.18
N LEU A 144 -4.36 10.81 -4.28
CA LEU A 144 -3.68 10.58 -5.55
C LEU A 144 -3.92 9.15 -6.05
N ASP A 145 -3.91 8.16 -5.15
CA ASP A 145 -4.22 6.77 -5.47
C ASP A 145 -5.67 6.62 -5.97
N GLY A 146 -6.63 7.30 -5.30
CA GLY A 146 -8.04 7.29 -5.71
C GLY A 146 -8.33 8.04 -7.03
N ALA A 147 -7.46 8.97 -7.46
CA ALA A 147 -7.60 9.66 -8.74
C ALA A 147 -7.14 8.81 -9.94
N ALA A 148 -6.20 7.89 -9.73
CA ALA A 148 -5.75 6.95 -10.75
C ALA A 148 -6.86 5.95 -11.15
N ASP A 149 -7.71 5.57 -10.19
CA ASP A 149 -8.87 4.68 -10.43
C ASP A 149 -10.07 5.40 -11.08
N ALA A 150 -10.11 6.74 -11.06
CA ALA A 150 -11.17 7.55 -11.70
C ALA A 150 -10.87 7.92 -13.17
N GLY A 151 -9.70 7.54 -13.71
CA GLY A 151 -9.24 7.83 -15.07
C GLY A 151 -9.85 6.96 -16.19
N GLY A 152 -11.08 6.50 -16.01
CA GLY A 152 -11.81 5.63 -16.95
C GLY A 152 -13.19 6.14 -17.30
N SER A 153 -13.36 7.46 -17.48
CA SER A 153 -14.55 8.02 -18.12
C SER A 153 -14.08 8.82 -19.34
N VAL A 154 -14.19 8.18 -20.50
CA VAL A 154 -14.12 8.83 -21.79
C VAL A 154 -15.16 9.95 -21.76
N GLY A 155 -14.70 11.18 -21.60
CA GLY A 155 -15.55 12.36 -21.71
C GLY A 155 -16.21 12.34 -23.07
N SER A 156 -17.51 12.05 -23.08
CA SER A 156 -18.38 12.23 -24.24
C SER A 156 -18.25 13.68 -24.67
N LEU A 157 -17.51 13.91 -25.77
CA LEU A 157 -17.61 15.14 -26.55
C LEU A 157 -19.06 15.19 -27.05
N THR A 158 -19.89 15.92 -26.30
CA THR A 158 -21.20 16.34 -26.77
C THR A 158 -20.99 17.25 -27.97
N VAL A 159 -21.07 16.67 -29.15
CA VAL A 159 -21.29 17.40 -30.39
C VAL A 159 -22.66 18.07 -30.23
N THR A 160 -22.67 19.38 -30.03
CA THR A 160 -23.85 20.21 -30.18
C THR A 160 -24.34 20.10 -31.63
N PRO A 161 -25.59 19.70 -31.90
CA PRO A 161 -26.11 19.75 -33.26
C PRO A 161 -26.43 21.22 -33.58
N GLU A 162 -25.66 21.80 -34.50
CA GLU A 162 -25.99 23.10 -35.07
C GLU A 162 -27.28 23.05 -35.91
N ARG A 163 -27.98 24.17 -35.81
CA ARG A 163 -29.28 24.51 -36.41
C ARG A 163 -29.24 24.41 -37.93
N GLY A 164 -30.26 23.75 -38.50
CA GLY A 164 -30.36 23.48 -39.93
C GLY A 164 -30.45 24.71 -40.85
N LEU A 165 -29.90 24.53 -42.05
CA LEU A 165 -30.19 25.33 -43.24
C LEU A 165 -31.07 24.50 -44.19
N PRO A 166 -32.12 25.07 -44.81
CA PRO A 166 -33.05 24.32 -45.64
C PRO A 166 -32.55 24.16 -47.08
N GLY A 167 -32.74 22.96 -47.65
CA GLY A 167 -32.83 22.76 -49.09
C GLY A 167 -31.66 22.03 -49.76
N VAL A 168 -31.54 20.71 -49.51
CA VAL A 168 -30.91 19.78 -50.47
C VAL A 168 -31.63 18.42 -50.38
N PRO A 169 -32.06 17.81 -51.50
CA PRO A 169 -32.76 16.52 -51.47
C PRO A 169 -31.80 15.35 -51.19
N GLN A 170 -32.22 14.44 -50.30
CA GLN A 170 -31.52 13.19 -49.98
C GLN A 170 -31.61 12.16 -51.12
N PRO A 171 -30.53 11.44 -51.48
CA PRO A 171 -30.64 10.25 -52.31
C PRO A 171 -31.01 9.01 -51.47
N ALA A 172 -31.83 8.17 -52.08
CA ALA A 172 -32.47 6.98 -51.53
C ALA A 172 -31.50 5.87 -51.09
N ALA A 173 -31.90 5.16 -50.03
CA ALA A 173 -31.26 3.94 -49.53
C ALA A 173 -31.47 2.74 -50.47
N PRO A 174 -30.47 1.86 -50.66
CA PRO A 174 -30.70 0.53 -51.21
C PRO A 174 -30.90 -0.52 -50.10
N LYS A 175 -31.95 -1.33 -50.26
CA LYS A 175 -32.18 -2.61 -49.55
C LYS A 175 -31.50 -3.75 -50.34
N ALA A 176 -30.90 -4.71 -49.63
CA ALA A 176 -30.55 -6.11 -49.99
C ALA A 176 -29.18 -6.45 -49.38
N SER A 177 -28.78 -7.66 -48.99
CA SER A 177 -29.35 -8.99 -48.76
C SER A 177 -28.19 -9.79 -48.13
N ALA A 178 -28.46 -10.65 -47.15
CA ALA A 178 -27.54 -11.72 -46.71
C ALA A 178 -27.56 -12.85 -47.79
N PRO A 179 -26.67 -13.88 -47.82
CA PRO A 179 -26.05 -14.55 -46.67
C PRO A 179 -24.61 -15.11 -46.82
N GLY A 180 -24.04 -15.55 -45.68
CA GLY A 180 -23.22 -16.77 -45.59
C GLY A 180 -21.73 -16.70 -45.97
N SER A 181 -20.85 -16.93 -44.99
CA SER A 181 -19.87 -18.02 -45.07
C SER A 181 -19.07 -18.13 -43.77
N THR A 182 -19.09 -19.35 -43.26
CA THR A 182 -18.31 -19.93 -42.17
C THR A 182 -16.83 -19.96 -42.53
N VAL A 183 -15.93 -19.65 -41.60
CA VAL A 183 -14.50 -19.98 -41.71
C VAL A 183 -14.08 -20.82 -40.49
N PRO A 184 -13.52 -22.03 -40.68
CA PRO A 184 -13.14 -22.94 -39.60
C PRO A 184 -11.70 -22.71 -39.10
N GLY A 185 -11.45 -23.23 -37.89
CA GLY A 185 -10.19 -23.13 -37.16
C GLY A 185 -8.99 -23.82 -37.83
N SER A 186 -7.82 -23.30 -37.52
CA SER A 186 -6.52 -23.87 -37.88
C SER A 186 -5.85 -24.48 -36.64
N THR A 187 -5.90 -25.80 -36.56
CA THR A 187 -5.09 -26.63 -35.67
C THR A 187 -3.73 -26.85 -36.34
N LEU A 188 -2.63 -26.55 -35.64
CA LEU A 188 -1.27 -26.87 -36.11
C LEU A 188 -0.80 -28.23 -35.59
N PRO A 189 -0.10 -29.04 -36.41
CA PRO A 189 0.26 -30.43 -36.10
C PRO A 189 1.67 -30.63 -35.50
N GLY A 190 1.77 -31.60 -34.58
CA GLY A 190 2.79 -32.65 -34.55
C GLY A 190 4.24 -32.30 -34.16
N VAL A 191 4.67 -32.77 -32.98
CA VAL A 191 6.08 -33.14 -32.73
C VAL A 191 6.10 -34.52 -32.05
N PRO A 192 6.88 -35.50 -32.56
CA PRO A 192 6.86 -36.87 -32.06
C PRO A 192 7.71 -37.08 -30.80
N VAL A 193 7.20 -37.97 -29.95
CA VAL A 193 7.85 -38.58 -28.78
C VAL A 193 8.97 -39.51 -29.25
N GLN A 194 10.19 -39.34 -28.74
CA GLN A 194 11.20 -40.40 -28.74
C GLN A 194 11.46 -40.87 -27.31
N ARG A 195 11.45 -42.20 -27.16
CA ARG A 195 11.68 -42.93 -25.91
C ARG A 195 12.69 -44.04 -26.20
N ALA A 196 13.56 -44.27 -25.21
CA ALA A 196 14.39 -45.45 -24.97
C ALA A 196 15.73 -45.51 -25.75
N PRO A 197 16.71 -46.33 -25.31
CA PRO A 197 16.61 -47.58 -24.54
C PRO A 197 16.40 -47.43 -23.03
#